data_AF-A0A8B6X9J5-F1
#
_entry.id   AF-A0A8B6X9J5-F1
#
_cell.length_a   1.000
_cell.length_b   1.000
_cell.length_c   1.000
_cell.angle_alpha   90.00
_cell.angle_beta   90.00
_cell.angle_gamma   90.00
#
_symmetry.space_group_name_H-M   'P 1'
#
loop_
_entity.id
_entity.type
_entity.pdbx_description
1 polymer ?
#
loop_
_entity_poly.entity_id
_entity_poly.type
_entity_poly.pdbx_seq_one_letter_code
_entity_poly.pdbx_strand_id
1 'polypeptide(L)'
;MTRWRRHDLVWLDATRADAFRAALADREAVAGWIAAGRPVVVTRHMPDADPAAGIAAGFTLPDIATRRRVALAFAPDAVLRHRAALAPGEVIDAAPPGWRATLARLGASPPAGASVGVYGSLSTQAVSGEACVRPSSDLDLIVDCADADALRRALAWLAALDATALPGAPRLDGEVRIDGRAVAWREAAQALAESFAATDSARKLPRSPPPDARADAPAPAGPTVLVKTDTAVALTGAQDWLHPPEAADDTRRAA
;
A
#
# COMPACT_ATOMS: atom_id res chain seq x y z
N MET A 1 7.56 21.05 -2.99
CA MET A 1 7.79 20.22 -1.79
C MET A 1 7.75 18.76 -2.22
N THR A 2 8.76 17.97 -1.88
CA THR A 2 8.79 16.53 -2.19
C THR A 2 7.67 15.83 -1.41
N ARG A 3 6.77 15.14 -2.09
CA ARG A 3 5.70 14.38 -1.44
C ARG A 3 6.18 12.95 -1.22
N TRP A 4 6.46 12.57 0.03
CA TRP A 4 6.71 11.18 0.41
C TRP A 4 5.39 10.43 0.44
N ARG A 5 5.38 9.25 -0.15
CA ARG A 5 4.19 8.42 -0.26
C ARG A 5 4.48 7.07 0.37
N ARG A 6 3.44 6.43 0.92
CA ARG A 6 3.57 5.07 1.45
C ARG A 6 4.26 4.16 0.43
N HIS A 7 5.20 3.34 0.91
CA HIS A 7 6.04 2.43 0.12
C HIS A 7 7.15 3.11 -0.69
N ASP A 8 7.27 4.43 -0.67
CA ASP A 8 8.47 5.11 -1.19
C ASP A 8 9.70 4.72 -0.35
N LEU A 9 10.84 4.62 -1.02
CA LEU A 9 12.14 4.33 -0.42
C LEU A 9 12.89 5.63 -0.15
N VAL A 10 13.45 5.75 1.04
CA VAL A 10 14.18 6.94 1.50
C VAL A 10 15.52 6.53 2.09
N TRP A 11 16.60 7.11 1.58
CA TRP A 11 17.94 6.99 2.14
C TRP A 11 18.20 8.20 3.03
N LEU A 12 18.58 7.92 4.27
CA LEU A 12 18.81 8.93 5.29
C LEU A 12 20.30 9.15 5.53
N ASP A 13 20.66 10.37 5.93
CA ASP A 13 22.03 10.73 6.29
C ASP A 13 22.38 10.18 7.67
N ALA A 14 23.23 9.15 7.72
CA ALA A 14 23.68 8.54 8.97
C ALA A 14 24.35 9.53 9.94
N THR A 15 24.89 10.64 9.45
CA THR A 15 25.53 11.67 10.29
C THR A 15 24.52 12.53 11.06
N ARG A 16 23.24 12.48 10.66
CA ARG A 16 22.12 13.23 11.26
C ARG A 16 21.31 12.37 12.22
N ALA A 17 21.98 11.62 13.10
CA ALA A 17 21.32 10.71 14.05
C ALA A 17 20.32 11.42 14.98
N ASP A 18 20.53 12.71 15.25
CA ASP A 18 19.63 13.60 16.00
C ASP A 18 18.28 13.84 15.30
N ALA A 19 18.24 13.67 13.98
CA ALA A 19 17.04 13.85 13.17
C ALA A 19 16.13 12.61 13.16
N PHE A 20 16.51 11.51 13.83
CA PHE A 20 15.75 10.26 13.87
C PHE A 20 15.08 10.06 15.23
N ARG A 21 13.82 9.63 15.21
CA ARG A 21 13.06 9.25 16.39
C ARG A 21 12.63 7.79 16.26
N ALA A 22 13.12 6.94 17.16
CA ALA A 22 12.76 5.52 17.23
C ALA A 22 12.66 5.09 18.70
N ALA A 23 11.98 3.96 18.95
CA ALA A 23 11.93 3.34 20.26
C ALA A 23 13.36 3.01 20.76
N LEU A 24 13.58 3.08 22.07
CA LEU A 24 14.92 2.85 22.65
C LEU A 24 15.51 1.49 22.23
N ALA A 25 14.69 0.44 22.22
CA ALA A 25 15.06 -0.92 21.81
C ALA A 25 15.34 -1.08 20.29
N ASP A 26 15.07 -0.04 19.49
CA ASP A 26 15.24 -0.06 18.03
C ASP A 26 16.42 0.82 17.56
N ARG A 27 16.99 1.68 18.43
CA ARG A 27 17.99 2.68 18.02
C ARG A 27 19.24 2.08 17.37
N GLU A 28 19.75 0.98 17.92
CA GLU A 28 20.92 0.29 17.35
C GLU A 28 20.62 -0.28 15.97
N ALA A 29 19.45 -0.92 15.81
CA ALA A 29 19.01 -1.45 14.53
C ALA A 29 18.82 -0.33 13.49
N VAL A 30 18.25 0.81 13.87
CA VAL A 30 18.12 2.00 13.00
C VAL A 30 19.49 2.51 12.57
N ALA A 31 20.40 2.72 13.52
CA ALA A 31 21.74 3.22 13.24
C ALA A 31 22.51 2.28 12.29
N GLY A 32 22.52 0.98 12.58
CA GLY A 32 23.18 -0.02 11.73
C GLY A 32 22.58 -0.10 10.32
N TRP A 33 21.25 -0.06 10.20
CA TRP A 33 20.56 -0.10 8.91
C TRP A 33 20.90 1.11 8.03
N ILE A 34 20.84 2.32 8.60
CA ILE A 34 21.14 3.56 7.87
C ILE A 34 22.62 3.65 7.53
N ALA A 35 23.52 3.29 8.46
CA ALA A 35 24.96 3.27 8.22
C ALA A 35 25.36 2.28 7.10
N ALA A 36 24.61 1.19 6.93
CA ALA A 36 24.77 0.26 5.80
C ALA A 36 24.24 0.81 4.46
N GLY A 37 23.78 2.07 4.41
CA GLY A 37 23.26 2.71 3.20
C GLY A 37 21.92 2.13 2.70
N ARG A 38 21.18 1.45 3.58
CA ARG A 38 19.91 0.81 3.23
C ARG A 38 18.74 1.79 3.38
N PRO A 39 17.75 1.76 2.47
CA PRO A 39 16.60 2.66 2.55
C PRO A 39 15.65 2.28 3.68
N VAL A 40 14.97 3.27 4.24
CA VAL A 40 13.75 3.08 5.01
C VAL A 40 12.53 3.23 4.09
N VAL A 41 11.42 2.61 4.47
CA VAL A 41 10.16 2.62 3.71
C VAL A 41 9.19 3.56 4.37
N VAL A 42 8.68 4.55 3.64
CA VAL A 42 7.67 5.48 4.13
C VAL A 42 6.39 4.72 4.47
N THR A 43 5.85 4.93 5.67
CA THR A 43 4.63 4.27 6.13
C THR A 43 3.42 5.22 6.00
N ARG A 44 2.24 4.78 6.40
CA ARG A 44 1.07 5.65 6.40
C ARG A 44 1.26 6.76 7.43
N HIS A 45 1.12 8.00 7.00
CA HIS A 45 0.94 9.13 7.90
C HIS A 45 -0.45 9.03 8.52
N MET A 46 -0.52 9.04 9.85
CA MET A 46 -1.80 9.23 10.53
C MET A 46 -2.21 10.71 10.33
N PRO A 47 -3.43 11.01 9.86
CA PRO A 47 -3.87 12.39 9.62
C PRO A 47 -3.72 13.32 10.83
N ASP A 48 -3.83 12.76 12.03
CA ASP A 48 -3.74 13.49 13.30
C ASP A 48 -2.35 13.41 13.95
N ALA A 49 -1.34 12.90 13.23
CA ALA A 49 0.02 12.89 13.75
C ALA A 49 0.55 14.32 13.89
N ASP A 50 1.15 14.61 15.04
CA ASP A 50 1.86 15.87 15.29
C ASP A 50 2.84 16.15 14.13
N PRO A 51 2.73 17.29 13.42
CA PRO A 51 3.67 17.67 12.38
C PRO A 51 5.14 17.70 12.86
N ALA A 52 5.38 17.93 14.15
CA ALA A 52 6.72 17.86 14.75
C ALA A 52 7.24 16.43 14.92
N ALA A 53 6.38 15.41 14.77
CA ALA A 53 6.76 14.00 14.82
C ALA A 53 7.64 13.60 13.63
N GLY A 54 7.62 14.36 12.52
CA GLY A 54 8.38 14.08 11.31
C GLY A 54 7.71 13.08 10.38
N ILE A 55 8.48 12.52 9.45
CA ILE A 55 7.99 11.59 8.43
C ILE A 55 8.08 10.17 8.96
N ALA A 56 6.94 9.48 9.03
CA ALA A 56 6.88 8.10 9.51
C ALA A 56 7.43 7.12 8.46
N ALA A 57 8.31 6.23 8.92
CA ALA A 57 8.88 5.17 8.11
C ALA A 57 9.16 3.92 8.94
N GLY A 58 9.63 2.88 8.27
CA GLY A 58 10.12 1.69 8.90
C GLY A 58 10.86 0.78 7.93
N PHE A 59 11.42 -0.28 8.47
CA PHE A 59 12.00 -1.37 7.70
C PHE A 59 11.78 -2.69 8.44
N THR A 60 11.95 -3.80 7.74
CA THR A 60 11.94 -5.13 8.35
C THR A 60 13.38 -5.60 8.43
N LEU A 61 13.79 -6.05 9.61
CA LEU A 61 15.11 -6.66 9.77
C LEU A 61 15.16 -7.95 8.96
N PRO A 62 16.30 -8.23 8.30
CA PRO A 62 16.48 -9.41 7.49
C PRO A 62 16.61 -10.61 8.42
N ASP A 63 15.49 -11.28 8.64
CA ASP A 63 15.45 -12.59 9.27
C ASP A 63 14.18 -13.32 8.83
N ILE A 64 14.39 -14.46 8.17
CA ILE A 64 13.31 -15.35 7.74
C ILE A 64 12.49 -15.85 8.95
N ALA A 65 13.08 -15.97 10.14
CA ALA A 65 12.44 -16.57 11.32
C ALA A 65 11.54 -15.60 12.09
N THR A 66 12.03 -14.40 12.42
CA THR A 66 11.32 -13.50 13.35
C THR A 66 10.60 -12.33 12.69
N ARG A 67 10.91 -12.00 11.41
CA ARG A 67 10.28 -10.92 10.62
C ARG A 67 10.03 -9.64 11.44
N ARG A 68 11.05 -9.18 12.20
CA ARG A 68 10.95 -8.04 13.12
C ARG A 68 10.88 -6.71 12.35
N ARG A 69 9.82 -5.94 12.60
CA ARG A 69 9.64 -4.60 12.03
C ARG A 69 10.21 -3.55 12.98
N VAL A 70 10.95 -2.59 12.43
CA VAL A 70 11.51 -1.43 13.12
C VAL A 70 10.83 -0.18 12.58
N ALA A 71 10.31 0.65 13.48
CA ALA A 71 9.65 1.90 13.15
C ALA A 71 10.53 3.09 13.55
N LEU A 72 10.50 4.15 12.73
CA LEU A 72 11.15 5.41 13.02
C LEU A 72 10.38 6.56 12.39
N ALA A 73 10.62 7.77 12.88
CA ALA A 73 10.30 9.00 12.19
C ALA A 73 11.58 9.82 11.94
N PHE A 74 11.59 10.61 10.87
CA PHE A 74 12.76 11.42 10.52
C PHE A 74 12.37 12.83 10.07
N ALA A 75 13.28 13.79 10.26
CA ALA A 75 13.13 15.14 9.74
C ALA A 75 13.39 15.19 8.21
N PRO A 76 12.63 15.97 7.43
CA PRO A 76 12.80 16.10 5.98
C PRO A 76 14.22 16.39 5.49
N ASP A 77 14.98 17.16 6.26
CA ASP A 77 16.35 17.60 5.93
C ASP A 77 17.41 16.51 6.16
N ALA A 78 17.03 15.37 6.75
CA ALA A 78 17.90 14.20 6.86
C ALA A 78 17.85 13.29 5.62
N VAL A 79 17.07 13.62 4.60
CA VAL A 79 16.92 12.81 3.38
C VAL A 79 18.06 13.07 2.40
N LEU A 80 18.85 12.04 2.09
CA LEU A 80 19.86 12.07 1.02
C LEU A 80 19.25 11.76 -0.35
N ARG A 81 18.35 10.78 -0.39
CA ARG A 81 17.73 10.30 -1.62
C ARG A 81 16.34 9.78 -1.35
N HIS A 82 15.45 9.99 -2.31
CA HIS A 82 14.08 9.48 -2.30
C HIS A 82 13.76 8.90 -3.68
N ARG A 83 13.00 7.81 -3.70
CA ARG A 83 12.34 7.31 -4.91
C ARG A 83 11.12 6.45 -4.59
N ALA A 84 10.34 6.12 -5.61
CA ALA A 84 9.28 5.13 -5.53
C ALA A 84 9.82 3.73 -5.17
N ALA A 85 8.90 2.80 -4.87
CA ALA A 85 9.19 1.38 -4.67
C ALA A 85 9.99 0.77 -5.85
N LEU A 86 10.70 -0.32 -5.59
CA LEU A 86 11.55 -0.99 -6.60
C LEU A 86 10.71 -1.49 -7.76
N ALA A 87 11.13 -1.24 -9.00
CA ALA A 87 10.47 -1.84 -10.15
C ALA A 87 10.65 -3.38 -10.12
N PRO A 88 9.72 -4.18 -10.70
CA PRO A 88 9.84 -5.63 -10.74
C PRO A 88 11.19 -6.12 -11.27
N GLY A 89 11.73 -5.45 -12.29
CA GLY A 89 13.03 -5.78 -12.88
C GLY A 89 14.22 -5.64 -11.91
N GLU A 90 14.14 -4.73 -10.93
CA GLU A 90 15.22 -4.48 -9.96
C GLU A 90 15.33 -5.58 -8.90
N VAL A 91 14.31 -6.43 -8.76
CA VAL A 91 14.26 -7.47 -7.73
C VAL A 91 14.30 -8.90 -8.28
N ILE A 92 14.41 -9.07 -9.61
CA ILE A 92 14.39 -10.39 -10.27
C ILE A 92 15.53 -11.28 -9.75
N ASP A 93 16.74 -10.74 -9.65
CA ASP A 93 17.92 -11.54 -9.27
C ASP A 93 17.87 -11.99 -7.81
N ALA A 94 17.28 -11.14 -6.96
CA ALA A 94 17.06 -11.44 -5.56
C ALA A 94 15.89 -12.41 -5.32
N ALA A 95 15.00 -12.63 -6.30
CA ALA A 95 13.80 -13.44 -6.12
C ALA A 95 14.07 -14.96 -6.21
N PRO A 96 13.25 -15.79 -5.55
CA PRO A 96 13.24 -17.23 -5.77
C PRO A 96 13.08 -17.57 -7.27
N PRO A 97 13.71 -18.64 -7.79
CA PRO A 97 13.70 -18.95 -9.22
C PRO A 97 12.29 -19.02 -9.85
N GLY A 98 11.33 -19.62 -9.15
CA GLY A 98 9.93 -19.74 -9.62
C GLY A 98 9.19 -18.41 -9.77
N TRP A 99 9.69 -17.34 -9.15
CA TRP A 99 9.04 -16.01 -9.17
C TRP A 99 9.52 -15.15 -10.34
N ARG A 100 10.70 -15.43 -10.89
CA ARG A 100 11.39 -14.57 -11.87
C ARG A 100 10.56 -14.34 -13.14
N ALA A 101 9.87 -15.38 -13.63
CA ALA A 101 9.00 -15.25 -14.78
C ALA A 101 7.79 -14.33 -14.51
N THR A 102 7.20 -14.41 -13.30
CA THR A 102 6.13 -13.52 -12.87
C THR A 102 6.62 -12.07 -12.76
N LEU A 103 7.79 -11.84 -12.18
CA LEU A 103 8.40 -10.51 -12.09
C LEU A 103 8.72 -9.92 -13.47
N ALA A 104 9.20 -10.73 -14.40
CA ALA A 104 9.41 -10.31 -15.79
C ALA A 104 8.09 -9.91 -16.46
N ARG A 105 7.01 -10.69 -16.29
CA ARG A 105 5.66 -10.35 -16.79
C ARG A 105 5.13 -9.05 -16.20
N LEU A 106 5.33 -8.84 -14.89
CA LEU A 106 4.93 -7.61 -14.18
C LEU A 106 5.65 -6.38 -14.73
N GLY A 107 6.95 -6.50 -15.05
CA GLY A 107 7.76 -5.40 -15.55
C GLY A 107 7.58 -5.10 -17.05
N ALA A 108 7.23 -6.09 -17.87
CA ALA A 108 7.21 -5.93 -19.33
C ALA A 108 6.01 -5.12 -19.85
N SER A 109 4.83 -5.31 -19.26
CA SER A 109 3.59 -4.77 -19.83
C SER A 109 2.59 -4.31 -18.77
N PRO A 110 2.95 -3.33 -17.92
CA PRO A 110 1.95 -2.68 -17.08
C PRO A 110 0.89 -1.99 -17.98
N PRO A 111 -0.38 -1.92 -17.55
CA PRO A 111 -1.41 -1.22 -18.32
C PRO A 111 -1.09 0.26 -18.52
N ALA A 112 -1.60 0.85 -19.61
CA ALA A 112 -1.44 2.27 -19.88
C ALA A 112 -1.93 3.11 -18.69
N GLY A 113 -1.09 4.06 -18.24
CA GLY A 113 -1.36 4.91 -17.07
C GLY A 113 -1.13 4.24 -15.72
N ALA A 114 -0.54 3.04 -15.68
CA ALA A 114 -0.17 2.34 -14.45
C ALA A 114 1.35 2.11 -14.36
N SER A 115 1.89 2.15 -13.13
CA SER A 115 3.26 1.74 -12.83
C SER A 115 3.30 0.81 -11.63
N VAL A 116 4.18 -0.19 -11.65
CA VAL A 116 4.25 -1.24 -10.64
C VAL A 116 5.54 -1.11 -9.84
N GLY A 117 5.41 -1.17 -8.52
CA GLY A 117 6.52 -1.28 -7.58
C GLY A 117 6.36 -2.50 -6.69
N VAL A 118 7.49 -3.02 -6.21
CA VAL A 118 7.59 -4.14 -5.27
C VAL A 118 8.00 -3.59 -3.91
N TYR A 119 7.25 -3.95 -2.87
CA TYR A 119 7.58 -3.62 -1.49
C TYR A 119 7.66 -4.91 -0.64
N GLY A 120 7.79 -4.75 0.69
CA GLY A 120 7.76 -5.88 1.61
C GLY A 120 9.04 -6.72 1.60
N SER A 121 8.89 -8.04 1.80
CA SER A 121 10.04 -8.93 2.03
C SER A 121 10.97 -9.07 0.83
N LEU A 122 10.45 -9.14 -0.39
CA LEU A 122 11.32 -9.25 -1.57
C LEU A 122 12.12 -7.96 -1.79
N SER A 123 11.51 -6.80 -1.56
CA SER A 123 12.21 -5.51 -1.57
C SER A 123 13.29 -5.47 -0.48
N THR A 124 12.97 -5.93 0.73
CA THR A 124 13.93 -6.03 1.85
C THR A 124 15.11 -6.95 1.50
N GLN A 125 14.85 -8.11 0.90
CA GLN A 125 15.88 -9.04 0.44
C GLN A 125 16.77 -8.43 -0.65
N ALA A 126 16.19 -7.71 -1.61
CA ALA A 126 16.95 -7.05 -2.67
C ALA A 126 17.86 -5.93 -2.12
N VAL A 127 17.39 -5.13 -1.15
CA VAL A 127 18.20 -4.02 -0.59
C VAL A 127 19.20 -4.47 0.46
N SER A 128 18.92 -5.55 1.19
CA SER A 128 19.82 -6.08 2.22
C SER A 128 20.83 -7.09 1.66
N GLY A 129 20.48 -7.80 0.59
CA GLY A 129 21.21 -8.99 0.13
C GLY A 129 20.98 -10.22 1.02
N GLU A 130 20.14 -10.12 2.04
CA GLU A 130 19.90 -11.16 3.03
C GLU A 130 18.55 -11.82 2.80
N ALA A 131 18.46 -13.11 3.13
CA ALA A 131 17.26 -13.88 2.89
C ALA A 131 16.10 -13.35 3.76
N CYS A 132 14.99 -12.97 3.12
CA CYS A 132 13.77 -12.48 3.76
C CYS A 132 12.49 -13.15 3.20
N VAL A 133 12.63 -13.92 2.12
CA VAL A 133 11.53 -14.55 1.39
C VAL A 133 11.61 -16.07 1.51
N ARG A 134 10.48 -16.71 1.78
CA ARG A 134 10.30 -18.17 1.70
C ARG A 134 9.49 -18.52 0.43
N PRO A 135 9.54 -19.76 -0.09
CA PRO A 135 8.76 -20.15 -1.26
C PRO A 135 7.25 -19.87 -1.15
N SER A 136 6.69 -19.96 0.07
CA SER A 136 5.28 -19.69 0.37
C SER A 136 4.96 -18.23 0.67
N SER A 137 5.93 -17.32 0.57
CA SER A 137 5.68 -15.90 0.80
C SER A 137 4.85 -15.30 -0.33
N ASP A 138 4.10 -14.26 0.00
CA ASP A 138 3.41 -13.45 -0.99
C ASP A 138 4.39 -12.48 -1.69
N LEU A 139 4.04 -12.08 -2.91
CA LEU A 139 4.68 -10.97 -3.61
C LEU A 139 3.84 -9.70 -3.43
N ASP A 140 4.32 -8.81 -2.57
CA ASP A 140 3.69 -7.51 -2.27
C ASP A 140 3.96 -6.47 -3.37
N LEU A 141 2.89 -5.96 -3.98
CA LEU A 141 2.94 -5.00 -5.08
C LEU A 141 2.20 -3.70 -4.73
N ILE A 142 2.74 -2.56 -5.17
CA ILE A 142 2.02 -1.29 -5.24
C ILE A 142 1.85 -0.91 -6.71
N VAL A 143 0.61 -0.73 -7.16
CA VAL A 143 0.30 -0.29 -8.53
C VAL A 143 -0.27 1.11 -8.50
N ASP A 144 0.54 2.07 -8.94
CA ASP A 144 0.16 3.47 -9.06
C ASP A 144 -0.62 3.68 -10.35
N CYS A 145 -1.82 4.24 -10.24
CA CYS A 145 -2.75 4.48 -11.33
C CYS A 145 -2.96 5.98 -11.51
N ALA A 146 -2.80 6.47 -12.75
CA ALA A 146 -2.94 7.88 -13.08
C ALA A 146 -4.40 8.38 -12.99
N ASP A 147 -5.35 7.51 -13.27
CA ASP A 147 -6.78 7.81 -13.32
C ASP A 147 -7.64 6.56 -13.05
N ALA A 148 -8.96 6.74 -13.01
CA ALA A 148 -9.92 5.67 -12.74
C ALA A 148 -9.90 4.57 -13.82
N ASP A 149 -9.62 4.92 -15.09
CA ASP A 149 -9.56 3.93 -16.16
C ASP A 149 -8.29 3.08 -16.06
N ALA A 150 -7.16 3.70 -15.70
CA ALA A 150 -5.92 3.01 -15.39
C ALA A 150 -6.09 2.06 -14.20
N LEU A 151 -6.82 2.48 -13.15
CA LEU A 151 -7.18 1.62 -12.03
C LEU A 151 -7.97 0.39 -12.47
N ARG A 152 -9.01 0.57 -13.30
CA ARG A 152 -9.80 -0.56 -13.81
C ARG A 152 -8.97 -1.52 -14.65
N ARG A 153 -8.10 -1.01 -15.52
CA ARG A 153 -7.17 -1.82 -16.31
C ARG A 153 -6.17 -2.56 -15.41
N ALA A 154 -5.63 -1.90 -14.39
CA ALA A 154 -4.71 -2.49 -13.41
C ALA A 154 -5.35 -3.65 -12.64
N LEU A 155 -6.58 -3.49 -12.16
CA LEU A 155 -7.30 -4.55 -11.46
C LEU A 155 -7.57 -5.77 -12.36
N ALA A 156 -8.02 -5.54 -13.59
CA ALA A 156 -8.24 -6.62 -14.56
C ALA A 156 -6.92 -7.34 -14.91
N TRP A 157 -5.84 -6.58 -15.07
CA TRP A 157 -4.51 -7.11 -15.34
C TRP A 157 -3.94 -7.95 -14.19
N LEU A 158 -4.04 -7.46 -12.95
CA LEU A 158 -3.62 -8.22 -11.75
C LEU A 158 -4.43 -9.51 -11.61
N ALA A 159 -5.75 -9.44 -11.77
CA ALA A 159 -6.61 -10.63 -11.73
C ALA A 159 -6.25 -11.66 -12.82
N ALA A 160 -5.94 -11.19 -14.04
CA ALA A 160 -5.51 -12.07 -15.13
C ALA A 160 -4.13 -12.71 -14.86
N LEU A 161 -3.19 -11.96 -14.29
CA LEU A 161 -1.88 -12.50 -13.88
C LEU A 161 -2.03 -13.57 -12.79
N ASP A 162 -2.87 -13.32 -11.79
CA ASP A 162 -3.14 -14.25 -10.69
C ASP A 162 -3.84 -15.52 -11.19
N ALA A 163 -4.84 -15.39 -12.07
CA ALA A 163 -5.54 -16.51 -12.68
C ALA A 163 -4.66 -17.34 -13.64
N THR A 164 -3.61 -16.75 -14.19
CA THR A 164 -2.64 -17.41 -15.09
C THR A 164 -1.27 -17.56 -14.43
N ALA A 165 -1.27 -17.78 -13.10
CA ALA A 165 -0.07 -18.00 -12.33
C ALA A 165 0.70 -19.23 -12.85
N LEU A 166 2.01 -19.07 -13.01
CA LEU A 166 2.90 -20.16 -13.43
C LEU A 166 3.14 -21.11 -12.24
N PRO A 167 3.49 -22.39 -12.49
CA PRO A 167 3.92 -23.28 -11.44
C PRO A 167 5.08 -22.69 -10.63
N GLY A 168 4.95 -22.62 -9.31
CA GLY A 168 5.95 -22.04 -8.41
C GLY A 168 5.97 -20.51 -8.38
N ALA A 169 5.02 -19.83 -9.03
CA ALA A 169 4.83 -18.39 -8.89
C ALA A 169 4.33 -18.02 -7.48
N PRO A 170 4.65 -16.81 -6.99
CA PRO A 170 4.08 -16.31 -5.75
C PRO A 170 2.60 -15.99 -5.94
N ARG A 171 1.85 -16.03 -4.83
CA ARG A 171 0.57 -15.32 -4.76
C ARG A 171 0.85 -13.83 -4.86
N LEU A 172 0.09 -13.13 -5.71
CA LEU A 172 0.17 -11.68 -5.82
C LEU A 172 -0.65 -11.03 -4.70
N ASP A 173 -0.07 -10.08 -3.99
CA ASP A 173 -0.73 -9.31 -2.93
C ASP A 173 -0.39 -7.83 -3.03
N GLY A 174 -1.05 -7.00 -2.22
CA GLY A 174 -0.74 -5.60 -2.04
C GLY A 174 -1.83 -4.65 -2.50
N GLU A 175 -1.43 -3.50 -3.01
CA GLU A 175 -2.28 -2.32 -3.09
C GLU A 175 -2.29 -1.70 -4.49
N VAL A 176 -3.45 -1.15 -4.87
CA VAL A 176 -3.57 -0.20 -5.99
C VAL A 176 -3.72 1.20 -5.41
N ARG A 177 -3.15 2.20 -6.08
CA ARG A 177 -3.15 3.58 -5.60
C ARG A 177 -3.58 4.57 -6.67
N ILE A 178 -4.53 5.43 -6.31
CA ILE A 178 -5.06 6.51 -7.15
C ILE A 178 -5.26 7.75 -6.27
N ASP A 179 -4.87 8.93 -6.75
CA ASP A 179 -4.97 10.20 -6.01
C ASP A 179 -4.40 10.15 -4.58
N GLY A 180 -3.33 9.37 -4.38
CA GLY A 180 -2.68 9.17 -3.09
C GLY A 180 -3.42 8.25 -2.11
N ARG A 181 -4.58 7.70 -2.48
CA ARG A 181 -5.32 6.69 -1.71
C ARG A 181 -4.92 5.29 -2.19
N ALA A 182 -4.49 4.44 -1.25
CA ALA A 182 -4.11 3.06 -1.52
C ALA A 182 -5.13 2.11 -0.89
N VAL A 183 -5.54 1.08 -1.63
CA VAL A 183 -6.49 0.05 -1.17
C VAL A 183 -5.98 -1.32 -1.59
N ALA A 184 -6.32 -2.37 -0.83
CA ALA A 184 -5.97 -3.73 -1.19
C ALA A 184 -6.57 -4.07 -2.55
N TRP A 185 -5.75 -4.56 -3.49
CA TRP A 185 -6.21 -4.70 -4.88
C TRP A 185 -7.32 -5.76 -5.01
N ARG A 186 -7.30 -6.79 -4.15
CA ARG A 186 -8.32 -7.84 -4.14
C ARG A 186 -9.67 -7.31 -3.67
N GLU A 187 -9.68 -6.49 -2.63
CA GLU A 187 -10.90 -5.83 -2.14
C GLU A 187 -11.46 -4.87 -3.20
N ALA A 188 -10.59 -4.09 -3.85
CA ALA A 188 -10.99 -3.21 -4.93
C ALA A 188 -11.55 -3.96 -6.15
N ALA A 189 -10.93 -5.09 -6.54
CA ALA A 189 -11.42 -5.93 -7.62
C ALA A 189 -12.80 -6.54 -7.29
N GLN A 190 -12.99 -7.00 -6.05
CA GLN A 190 -14.26 -7.53 -5.58
C GLN A 190 -15.37 -6.48 -5.59
N ALA A 191 -15.13 -5.31 -4.98
CA ALA A 191 -16.10 -4.22 -4.95
C ALA A 191 -16.50 -3.75 -6.36
N LEU A 192 -15.54 -3.76 -7.30
CA LEU A 192 -15.80 -3.44 -8.68
C LEU A 192 -16.72 -4.46 -9.37
N ALA A 193 -16.47 -5.75 -9.16
CA ALA A 193 -17.31 -6.82 -9.71
C ALA A 193 -18.75 -6.78 -9.17
N GLU A 194 -18.90 -6.53 -7.86
CA GLU A 194 -20.21 -6.38 -7.20
C GLU A 194 -20.99 -5.18 -7.76
N SER A 195 -20.31 -4.06 -8.01
CA SER A 195 -20.92 -2.87 -8.63
C SER A 195 -21.47 -3.14 -10.03
N PHE A 196 -20.78 -3.97 -10.83
CA PHE A 196 -21.27 -4.40 -12.14
C PHE A 196 -22.48 -5.32 -12.04
N ALA A 197 -22.47 -6.28 -11.11
CA ALA A 197 -23.59 -7.20 -10.91
C ALA A 197 -24.85 -6.44 -10.47
N ALA A 198 -24.72 -5.45 -9.58
CA ALA A 198 -25.83 -4.60 -9.17
C ALA A 198 -26.39 -3.77 -10.34
N THR A 199 -25.52 -3.21 -11.18
CA THR A 199 -25.93 -2.41 -12.36
C THR A 199 -26.61 -3.27 -13.42
N ASP A 200 -26.11 -4.49 -13.69
CA ASP A 200 -26.74 -5.42 -14.64
C ASP A 200 -28.09 -5.92 -14.12
N SER A 201 -28.20 -6.16 -12.81
CA SER A 201 -29.47 -6.51 -12.16
C SER A 201 -30.48 -5.38 -12.28
N ALA A 202 -30.09 -4.13 -12.03
CA ALA A 202 -30.94 -2.95 -12.21
C ALA A 202 -31.37 -2.73 -13.67
N ARG A 203 -30.53 -3.11 -14.65
CA ARG A 203 -30.87 -3.07 -16.08
C ARG A 203 -31.83 -4.19 -16.51
N LYS A 204 -31.84 -5.31 -15.78
CA LYS A 204 -32.71 -6.48 -16.02
C LYS A 204 -34.07 -6.39 -15.33
N LEU A 205 -34.30 -5.47 -14.39
CA LEU A 205 -35.65 -5.20 -13.90
C LEU A 205 -36.51 -4.64 -15.05
N PRO A 206 -37.72 -5.19 -15.29
CA PRO A 206 -38.61 -4.65 -16.31
C PRO A 206 -38.99 -3.22 -15.93
N ARG A 207 -38.68 -2.26 -16.80
CA ARG A 207 -39.32 -0.95 -16.75
C ARG A 207 -40.80 -1.20 -17.05
N SER A 208 -41.66 -1.08 -16.04
CA SER A 208 -43.11 -1.09 -16.28
C SER A 208 -43.43 -0.10 -17.39
N PRO A 209 -44.19 -0.49 -18.43
CA PRO A 209 -44.57 0.46 -19.47
C PRO A 209 -45.41 1.56 -18.80
N PRO A 210 -45.24 2.84 -19.20
CA PRO A 210 -46.12 3.89 -18.71
C PRO A 210 -47.55 3.62 -19.20
N PRO A 211 -48.58 3.88 -18.39
CA PRO A 211 -49.96 3.81 -18.86
C PRO A 211 -50.20 4.92 -19.91
N ASP A 212 -50.93 4.57 -20.97
CA ASP A 212 -51.28 5.44 -22.09
C ASP A 212 -51.75 6.83 -21.67
N ALA A 213 -51.10 7.87 -22.21
CA ALA A 213 -51.70 9.17 -22.43
C ALA A 213 -51.08 9.84 -23.67
N ARG A 214 -51.96 10.40 -24.50
CA ARG A 214 -51.73 10.93 -25.84
C ARG A 214 -50.83 12.18 -25.89
N ALA A 215 -50.09 12.27 -27.00
CA ALA A 215 -49.67 13.44 -27.80
C ALA A 215 -48.86 14.62 -27.21
N ASP A 216 -47.83 14.99 -28.00
CA ASP A 216 -47.09 16.26 -28.18
C ASP A 216 -45.93 16.70 -27.26
N ALA A 217 -44.70 16.50 -27.80
CA ALA A 217 -43.47 17.33 -27.80
C ALA A 217 -42.66 17.61 -26.50
N PRO A 218 -41.38 18.06 -26.61
CA PRO A 218 -40.24 17.55 -27.39
C PRO A 218 -39.13 16.95 -26.49
N ALA A 219 -38.11 16.35 -27.10
CA ALA A 219 -37.05 15.55 -26.46
C ALA A 219 -36.25 16.27 -25.36
N PRO A 220 -35.99 15.65 -24.19
CA PRO A 220 -34.91 16.06 -23.30
C PRO A 220 -33.60 15.33 -23.62
N ALA A 221 -32.51 16.08 -23.41
CA ALA A 221 -31.12 15.73 -23.63
C ALA A 221 -30.68 14.39 -23.02
N GLY A 222 -29.68 13.77 -23.66
CA GLY A 222 -29.07 12.52 -23.21
C GLY A 222 -28.58 12.56 -21.77
N PRO A 223 -28.45 11.39 -21.11
CA PRO A 223 -28.20 11.34 -19.68
C PRO A 223 -26.82 11.88 -19.32
N THR A 224 -26.80 13.03 -18.65
CA THR A 224 -25.68 13.49 -17.82
C THR A 224 -25.51 12.53 -16.66
N VAL A 225 -24.38 11.82 -16.61
CA VAL A 225 -24.00 11.00 -15.45
C VAL A 225 -23.49 11.95 -14.37
N LEU A 226 -24.35 12.24 -13.40
CA LEU A 226 -23.97 12.93 -12.16
C LEU A 226 -23.27 11.90 -11.25
N VAL A 227 -21.96 12.01 -11.13
CA VAL A 227 -21.22 11.26 -10.09
C VAL A 227 -21.59 11.89 -8.75
N LYS A 228 -22.46 11.24 -7.98
CA LYS A 228 -22.67 11.58 -6.57
C LYS A 228 -21.39 11.22 -5.81
N THR A 229 -20.58 12.24 -5.54
CA THR A 229 -19.69 12.24 -4.38
C THR A 229 -20.58 12.36 -3.15
N ASP A 230 -20.82 11.24 -2.46
CA ASP A 230 -21.00 11.20 -1.00
C ASP A 230 -21.39 9.78 -0.58
N THR A 231 -20.40 9.05 -0.08
CA THR A 231 -20.65 8.05 0.97
C THR A 231 -19.49 8.13 1.95
N ALA A 232 -19.72 8.84 3.05
CA ALA A 232 -18.98 8.67 4.27
C ALA A 232 -19.17 7.23 4.75
N VAL A 233 -18.09 6.44 4.77
CA VAL A 233 -18.07 5.17 5.51
C VAL A 233 -17.70 5.52 6.95
N ALA A 234 -18.68 5.41 7.84
CA ALA A 234 -18.46 5.42 9.27
C ALA A 234 -17.61 4.19 9.65
N LEU A 235 -16.40 4.43 10.16
CA LEU A 235 -15.57 3.42 10.81
C LEU A 235 -15.72 3.61 12.32
N THR A 236 -16.65 2.87 12.92
CA THR A 236 -16.69 2.63 14.36
C THR A 236 -15.89 1.37 14.68
N GLY A 237 -14.92 1.49 15.60
CA GLY A 237 -14.42 0.36 16.38
C GLY A 237 -12.95 0.00 16.18
N ALA A 238 -12.07 0.66 16.95
CA ALA A 238 -10.89 0.08 17.59
C ALA A 238 -10.21 1.15 18.49
N GLN A 239 -10.94 1.63 19.50
CA GLN A 239 -10.31 2.21 20.69
C GLN A 239 -9.82 1.01 21.51
N ASP A 240 -8.50 0.80 21.59
CA ASP A 240 -7.85 0.10 22.71
C ASP A 240 -6.34 0.00 22.47
N TRP A 241 -5.67 1.14 22.38
CA TRP A 241 -4.22 1.23 22.61
C TRP A 241 -3.92 2.64 23.09
N LEU A 242 -4.10 2.91 24.39
CA LEU A 242 -3.45 3.96 25.19
C LEU A 242 -4.09 3.99 26.60
N HIS A 243 -3.67 3.09 27.48
CA HIS A 243 -3.70 3.37 28.92
C HIS A 243 -2.25 3.43 29.42
N PRO A 244 -1.81 4.53 30.04
CA PRO A 244 -0.55 4.54 30.78
C PRO A 244 -0.70 3.67 32.04
N PRO A 245 0.37 3.03 32.54
CA PRO A 245 0.31 2.36 33.83
C PRO A 245 0.11 3.40 34.94
N GLU A 246 -0.93 3.21 35.74
CA GLU A 246 -1.13 3.93 37.00
C GLU A 246 0.08 3.71 37.92
N ALA A 247 0.53 4.81 38.53
CA ALA A 247 1.53 4.80 39.57
C ALA A 247 1.01 4.00 40.78
N ALA A 248 1.74 2.94 41.16
CA ALA A 248 1.53 2.28 42.43
C ALA A 248 2.07 3.18 43.56
N ASP A 249 1.14 3.77 44.31
CA ASP A 249 1.39 4.46 45.58
C ASP A 249 1.67 3.39 46.66
N ASP A 250 2.95 3.17 46.96
CA ASP A 250 3.38 2.25 48.01
C ASP A 250 3.38 2.98 49.36
N THR A 251 2.20 3.02 49.99
CA THR A 251 2.08 3.32 51.41
C THR A 251 1.70 2.06 52.16
N ARG A 252 2.67 1.42 52.84
CA ARG A 252 2.68 1.26 54.32
C ARG A 252 3.80 0.35 54.88
N ARG A 253 4.30 0.82 56.03
CA ARG A 253 4.90 0.11 57.18
C ARG A 253 6.41 -0.15 57.16
N ALA A 254 7.11 0.83 57.71
CA ALA A 254 8.08 0.59 58.77
C ALA A 254 7.47 1.04 60.11
N ALA A 255 7.70 0.24 61.15
CA ALA A 255 7.24 0.32 62.56
C ALA A 255 5.81 -0.17 62.84
#